data_AF-A0A645JLR2-F1
#
_entry.id   AF-A0A645JLR2-F1
#
_cell.length_a   1.000
_cell.length_b   1.000
_cell.length_c   1.000
_cell.angle_alpha   90.00
_cell.angle_beta   90.00
_cell.angle_gamma   90.00
#
_symmetry.space_group_name_H-M   'P 1'
#
loop_
_entity.id
_entity.type
_entity.pdbx_description
1 polymer ?
#
loop_
_entity_poly.entity_id
_entity_poly.type
_entity_poly.pdbx_seq_one_letter_code
_entity_poly.pdbx_strand_id
1 'polypeptide(L)'
;MQHYQVRKCIGSFVAAMDGVDAIVFTGGIGENTIDLRYNVCTNLSYLGIEIDKEINDSIQRGKEGEISTPNSKVKVFVLPTNEEIMIARDTIKIAGLV
;
A
#
# COMPACT_ATOMS: atom_id res chain seq x y z
N MET A 1 0.01 -18.08 -5.81
CA MET A 1 1.33 -17.64 -6.34
C MET A 1 1.56 -16.14 -6.22
N GLN A 2 0.59 -15.29 -6.58
CA GLN A 2 0.73 -13.82 -6.50
C GLN A 2 1.06 -13.31 -5.08
N HIS A 3 0.32 -13.74 -4.04
CA HIS A 3 0.59 -13.31 -2.65
C HIS A 3 2.01 -13.66 -2.18
N TYR A 4 2.58 -14.76 -2.69
CA TYR A 4 3.94 -15.17 -2.36
C TYR A 4 4.98 -14.25 -2.99
N GLN A 5 4.83 -13.91 -4.28
CA GLN A 5 5.76 -13.01 -4.96
C GLN A 5 5.70 -11.59 -4.40
N VAL A 6 4.51 -11.08 -4.08
CA VAL A 6 4.35 -9.77 -3.43
C VAL A 6 5.08 -9.74 -2.10
N ARG A 7 4.88 -10.75 -1.24
CA ARG A 7 5.60 -10.84 0.05
C ARG A 7 7.10 -10.93 -0.13
N LYS A 8 7.59 -11.71 -1.11
CA LYS A 8 9.02 -11.82 -1.39
C LYS A 8 9.61 -10.47 -1.80
N CYS A 9 8.89 -9.71 -2.63
CA CYS A 9 9.27 -8.36 -3.05
C CYS A 9 9.33 -7.40 -1.85
N ILE A 10 8.26 -7.35 -1.06
CA ILE A 10 8.21 -6.54 0.18
C ILE A 10 9.39 -6.90 1.09
N GLY A 11 9.58 -8.18 1.39
CA GLY A 11 10.68 -8.65 2.24
C GLY A 11 12.07 -8.24 1.72
N SER A 12 12.29 -8.29 0.40
CA SER A 12 13.56 -7.84 -0.18
C SER A 12 13.80 -6.34 0.01
N PHE A 13 12.77 -5.51 -0.11
CA PHE A 13 12.89 -4.07 0.10
C PHE A 13 13.03 -3.70 1.56
N VAL A 14 12.28 -4.35 2.45
CA VAL A 14 12.43 -4.18 3.90
C VAL A 14 13.87 -4.50 4.33
N ALA A 15 14.43 -5.60 3.83
CA ALA A 15 15.82 -5.97 4.13
C ALA A 15 16.82 -4.96 3.54
N ALA A 16 16.58 -4.46 2.33
CA ALA A 16 17.46 -3.48 1.69
C ALA A 16 17.45 -2.10 2.37
N MET A 17 16.34 -1.72 3.02
CA MET A 17 16.16 -0.43 3.69
C MET A 17 16.39 -0.50 5.21
N ASP A 18 16.74 -1.67 5.75
CA ASP A 18 16.87 -1.93 7.20
C ASP A 18 15.58 -1.62 7.99
N GLY A 19 14.42 -1.84 7.37
CA GLY A 19 13.13 -1.57 7.98
C GLY A 19 12.07 -1.08 7.01
N VAL A 20 10.90 -0.78 7.55
CA VAL A 20 9.77 -0.18 6.82
C VAL A 20 8.85 0.53 7.80
N ASP A 21 8.48 1.78 7.47
CA ASP A 21 7.49 2.53 8.24
C ASP A 21 6.06 2.30 7.71
N ALA A 22 5.93 2.14 6.39
CA ALA A 22 4.65 1.99 5.73
C ALA A 22 4.68 1.11 4.46
N ILE A 23 3.57 0.44 4.18
CA ILE A 23 3.30 -0.30 2.94
C ILE A 23 2.06 0.29 2.29
N VAL A 24 2.12 0.59 0.99
CA VAL A 24 1.00 1.14 0.23
C VAL A 24 0.57 0.17 -0.86
N PHE A 25 -0.72 -0.15 -0.89
CA PHE A 25 -1.37 -0.83 -2.01
C PHE A 25 -2.03 0.19 -2.93
N THR A 26 -1.71 0.13 -4.21
CA THR A 26 -2.24 1.00 -5.25
C THR A 26 -2.41 0.23 -6.56
N GLY A 27 -2.96 0.86 -7.60
CA GLY A 27 -3.26 0.26 -8.88
C GLY A 27 -4.43 -0.72 -8.81
N GLY A 28 -4.89 -1.21 -9.98
CA GLY A 28 -6.13 -1.98 -10.08
C GLY A 28 -6.24 -3.16 -9.11
N ILE A 29 -5.19 -3.98 -9.00
CA ILE A 29 -5.17 -5.15 -8.10
C ILE A 29 -5.03 -4.74 -6.64
N GLY A 30 -4.09 -3.85 -6.32
CA GLY A 30 -3.82 -3.43 -4.94
C GLY A 30 -5.02 -2.73 -4.32
N GLU A 31 -5.72 -1.91 -5.09
CA GLU A 31 -6.89 -1.14 -4.63
C GLU A 31 -8.14 -2.02 -4.45
N ASN A 32 -8.35 -3.01 -5.31
CA ASN A 32 -9.65 -3.71 -5.39
C ASN A 32 -9.62 -5.18 -4.96
N THR A 33 -8.44 -5.76 -4.70
CA THR A 33 -8.31 -7.16 -4.25
C THR A 33 -8.10 -7.23 -2.75
N ILE A 34 -9.19 -7.13 -2.00
CA ILE A 34 -9.23 -7.10 -0.52
C ILE A 34 -8.46 -8.29 0.09
N ASP A 35 -8.74 -9.50 -0.39
CA ASP A 35 -8.10 -10.73 0.11
C ASP A 35 -6.59 -10.75 -0.13
N LEU A 36 -6.11 -10.13 -1.21
CA LEU A 36 -4.69 -10.09 -1.51
C LEU A 36 -3.96 -9.24 -0.46
N ARG A 37 -4.47 -8.06 -0.13
CA ARG A 37 -3.88 -7.19 0.90
C ARG A 37 -3.84 -7.89 2.24
N TYR A 38 -4.98 -8.45 2.65
CA TYR A 38 -5.10 -9.16 3.92
C TYR A 38 -4.09 -10.31 4.03
N ASN A 39 -4.05 -11.22 3.04
CA ASN A 39 -3.16 -12.38 3.07
C ASN A 39 -1.66 -12.03 2.92
N VAL A 40 -1.33 -10.93 2.24
CA VAL A 40 0.06 -10.45 2.16
C VAL A 40 0.50 -9.97 3.54
N CYS A 41 -0.30 -9.13 4.19
CA CYS A 41 0.05 -8.48 5.45
C CYS A 41 0.00 -9.43 6.66
N THR A 42 -0.98 -10.33 6.74
CA THR A 42 -1.06 -11.30 7.86
C THR A 42 0.14 -12.24 7.90
N ASN A 43 0.75 -12.53 6.76
CA ASN A 43 1.96 -13.33 6.67
C ASN A 43 3.27 -12.51 6.79
N LEU A 44 3.18 -11.23 7.14
CA LEU A 44 4.30 -10.36 7.48
C LEU A 44 4.19 -9.82 8.91
N SER A 45 3.38 -10.46 9.76
CA SER A 45 3.13 -10.04 11.15
C SER A 45 4.39 -9.95 12.02
N TYR A 46 5.46 -10.68 11.70
CA TYR A 46 6.75 -10.57 12.40
C TYR A 46 7.42 -9.19 12.25
N LEU A 47 7.05 -8.42 11.23
CA LEU A 47 7.45 -7.01 11.08
C LEU A 47 6.64 -6.07 12.00
N GLY A 48 5.67 -6.59 12.75
CA GLY A 48 4.74 -5.80 13.56
C GLY A 48 3.56 -5.23 12.75
N ILE A 49 3.22 -5.84 11.62
CA ILE A 49 2.04 -5.48 10.82
C ILE A 49 0.79 -6.11 11.44
N GLU A 50 -0.20 -5.27 11.75
CA GLU A 50 -1.54 -5.67 12.18
C GLU A 50 -2.58 -4.98 11.29
N ILE A 51 -3.42 -5.77 10.61
CA ILE A 51 -4.46 -5.25 9.71
C ILE A 51 -5.81 -5.22 10.42
N ASP A 52 -6.52 -4.11 10.28
CA ASP A 52 -7.93 -4.01 10.60
C ASP A 52 -8.74 -4.60 9.44
N LYS A 53 -9.35 -5.77 9.69
CA LYS A 53 -10.10 -6.49 8.66
C LYS A 53 -11.33 -5.71 8.21
N GLU A 54 -12.05 -5.06 9.12
CA GLU A 54 -13.29 -4.35 8.79
C GLU A 54 -12.98 -3.12 7.92
N ILE A 55 -11.94 -2.36 8.28
CA ILE A 55 -11.50 -1.24 7.48
C ILE A 55 -10.99 -1.73 6.12
N ASN A 56 -10.14 -2.76 6.08
CA ASN A 56 -9.64 -3.33 4.82
C ASN A 56 -10.76 -3.77 3.87
N ASP A 57 -11.82 -4.40 4.39
CA ASP A 57 -12.97 -4.86 3.61
C ASP A 57 -13.82 -3.68 3.08
N SER A 58 -13.79 -2.54 3.79
CA SER A 58 -14.54 -1.33 3.42
C SER A 58 -13.87 -0.47 2.34
N ILE A 59 -12.55 -0.62 2.13
CA ILE A 59 -11.73 0.19 1.22
C ILE A 59 -11.58 -0.51 -0.14
N GLN A 60 -12.42 -0.09 -1.09
CA GLN A 60 -12.47 -0.55 -2.48
C GLN A 60 -13.17 0.50 -3.35
N ARG A 61 -13.13 0.35 -4.68
CA ARG A 61 -13.85 1.22 -5.64
C ARG A 61 -13.48 2.71 -5.51
N GLY A 62 -12.17 2.98 -5.45
CA GLY A 62 -11.63 4.35 -5.38
C GLY A 62 -11.65 4.97 -3.98
N LYS A 63 -12.07 4.24 -2.94
CA LYS A 63 -11.84 4.65 -1.56
C LYS A 63 -10.36 4.50 -1.20
N GLU A 64 -9.89 5.36 -0.32
CA GLU A 64 -8.53 5.39 0.19
C GLU A 64 -8.52 5.41 1.71
N GLY A 65 -7.46 4.89 2.33
CA GLY A 65 -7.33 4.92 3.77
C GLY A 65 -6.23 4.03 4.34
N GLU A 66 -5.93 4.25 5.61
CA GLU A 66 -5.12 3.35 6.42
C GLU A 66 -5.94 2.11 6.79
N ILE A 67 -5.39 0.93 6.55
CA ILE A 67 -6.00 -0.38 6.84
C ILE A 67 -5.27 -1.13 7.96
N SER A 68 -4.21 -0.55 8.54
CA SER A 68 -3.57 -1.07 9.75
C SER A 68 -4.34 -0.70 11.02
N THR A 69 -4.22 -1.53 12.05
CA THR A 69 -4.74 -1.20 13.39
C THR A 69 -3.89 -0.08 14.02
N PRO A 70 -4.42 0.65 15.02
CA PRO A 70 -3.64 1.63 15.78
C PRO A 70 -2.42 1.06 16.52
N ASN A 71 -2.38 -0.25 16.74
CA ASN A 71 -1.28 -0.94 17.42
C ASN A 71 -0.20 -1.43 16.44
N SER A 72 -0.48 -1.41 15.14
CA SER A 72 0.48 -1.83 14.11
C SER A 72 1.73 -0.94 14.14
N LYS A 73 2.91 -1.55 14.17
CA LYS A 73 4.19 -0.82 14.10
C LYS A 73 4.45 -0.28 12.70
N VAL A 74 3.98 -1.00 11.69
CA VAL A 74 4.10 -0.63 10.28
C VAL A 74 2.72 -0.21 9.79
N LYS A 75 2.60 0.97 9.21
CA LYS A 75 1.34 1.45 8.65
C LYS A 75 1.05 0.76 7.32
N VAL A 76 -0.21 0.48 7.03
CA VAL A 76 -0.61 -0.09 5.75
C VAL A 76 -1.73 0.74 5.17
N PHE A 77 -1.57 1.18 3.92
CA PHE A 77 -2.54 2.04 3.24
C PHE A 77 -3.03 1.42 1.94
N VAL A 78 -4.24 1.83 1.54
CA VAL A 78 -4.72 1.71 0.17
C VAL A 78 -4.89 3.12 -0.37
N LEU A 79 -4.13 3.48 -1.39
CA LEU A 79 -4.15 4.82 -2.00
C LEU A 79 -4.34 4.69 -3.51
N PRO A 80 -5.45 5.19 -4.08
CA PRO A 80 -5.66 5.23 -5.52
C PRO A 80 -4.54 5.99 -6.22
N THR A 81 -4.00 5.39 -7.27
CA THR A 81 -3.05 6.11 -8.12
C THR A 81 -3.79 7.10 -9.00
N ASN A 82 -3.17 8.25 -9.28
CA ASN A 82 -3.61 9.18 -10.30
C ASN A 82 -2.36 9.64 -11.04
N GLU A 83 -2.09 8.97 -12.16
CA GLU A 83 -0.87 9.20 -12.93
C GLU A 83 -0.99 10.51 -13.71
N GLU A 84 -2.19 10.83 -14.18
CA GLU A 84 -2.49 12.05 -14.94
C GLU A 84 -2.25 13.31 -14.12
N ILE A 85 -2.64 13.33 -12.83
CA ILE A 85 -2.39 14.49 -11.98
C ILE A 85 -0.90 14.65 -11.66
N MET A 86 -0.15 13.54 -11.55
CA MET A 86 1.31 13.58 -11.36
C MET A 86 1.99 14.18 -12.60
N ILE A 87 1.62 13.72 -13.80
CA ILE A 87 2.11 14.26 -15.07
C ILE A 87 1.75 15.75 -15.21
N ALA A 88 0.52 16.14 -14.87
CA ALA A 88 0.08 17.53 -14.96
C ALA A 88 0.88 18.43 -14.00
N ARG A 89 1.11 17.98 -12.76
CA ARG A 89 1.92 18.70 -11.77
C ARG A 89 3.36 18.86 -12.22
N ASP A 90 3.97 17.81 -12.75
CA ASP A 90 5.33 17.86 -13.28
C ASP A 90 5.41 18.77 -14.50
N THR A 91 4.41 18.73 -15.39
CA THR A 91 4.31 19.62 -16.56
C THR A 91 4.26 21.09 -16.13
N ILE A 92 3.39 21.43 -15.16
CA ILE A 92 3.30 22.80 -14.62
C ILE A 92 4.65 23.25 -14.05
N LYS A 93 5.29 22.40 -13.25
CA LYS A 93 6.57 22.69 -12.60
C LYS A 93 7.70 22.88 -13.62
N ILE A 94 7.80 22.02 -14.63
CA ILE A 94 8.87 22.07 -15.64
C ILE A 94 8.65 23.21 -16.63
N ALA A 95 7.40 23.50 -17.00
CA ALA A 95 7.04 24.61 -17.88
C ALA A 95 7.09 25.98 -17.18
N GLY A 96 7.29 26.04 -15.86
CA GLY A 96 7.32 27.28 -15.07
C GLY A 96 5.96 27.97 -14.98
N LEU A 97 4.87 27.19 -14.96
CA LEU A 97 3.50 27.72 -14.94
C LEU A 97 2.98 28.04 -13.52
N VAL A 98 3.77 27.75 -12.48
CA VAL A 98 3.62 28.19 -11.07
C VAL A 98 5.01 28.24 -10.44
#